data_AF-A0AAV6ZTZ1-F1
#
_entry.id   AF-A0AAV6ZTZ1-F1
#
_cell.length_a   1.000
_cell.length_b   1.000
_cell.length_c   1.000
_cell.angle_alpha   90.00
_cell.angle_beta   90.00
_cell.angle_gamma   90.00
#
_symmetry.space_group_name_H-M   'P 1'
#
loop_
_entity.id
_entity.type
_entity.pdbx_description
1 polymer ?
#
loop_
_entity_poly.entity_id
_entity_poly.type
_entity_poly.pdbx_seq_one_letter_code
_entity_poly.pdbx_strand_id
1 'polypeptide(L)'
;MYSDDDANSDASSACSERSYGSRNGGIPHYLRQTEDVAEVLNHCASSNWSERKEGLIGLQNLLKSQRTLSRVELKRLCEIFTRMFADPHSKQVFSMFLETLVDFVIIHKDDLQDWLFILLTQLLKKMGADLLGSVQAKVQKALDVTRDSFPFDQQFNILMRFIVDQTQTPNLKVKVAILKYIESLARQMDPTDFVNSSETRLAVSRIITWTTEPKSSDVRKAAQIVLISLFELNTPEFTMLLGALPKTFQDGATKLLHNHLKNSSNSSMGSPSNTMGRTPSRHSSSRSSPLTSPTNCSHGGLSPSLLDYDTENLNSDEIYSSLRGVTEAIEKFSFRSQEDLNEPVKRDPRKDGDLISREAGMASPVSDLRGGSDMVEGGRMALDNKTSLLNTQPPRAFTGPRGRDYSPYPYSDSINSYDKTALKEAVFDDDMDQLRDVPIDHSDLVADLLKELSNHNERVEERKGALCELLKITREDNLGVWEEHFKTILLLLLETLGDKDHAIRALALRVLREILRNQPARFKNYAELTIMKTLEAHKDSHKEVVRAAEEAASTLASSIHPEQCIKVLCPIIQTADYPINLDAIKSRPKVIERISKEL
;
A
#
# COMPACT_ATOMS: atom_id res chain seq x y z
N MET A 1 -32.00 21.80 -59.40
CA MET A 1 -31.83 21.17 -60.72
C MET A 1 -30.41 20.62 -60.77
N TYR A 2 -30.26 19.31 -61.00
CA TYR A 2 -29.23 18.57 -61.76
C TYR A 2 -27.93 19.33 -62.15
N SER A 3 -26.71 18.79 -62.20
CA SER A 3 -26.12 17.43 -62.17
C SER A 3 -24.58 17.63 -62.17
N ASP A 4 -23.80 16.80 -61.48
CA ASP A 4 -22.97 15.68 -61.97
C ASP A 4 -21.65 16.01 -62.71
N ASP A 5 -20.66 15.21 -62.31
CA ASP A 5 -19.57 14.57 -63.08
C ASP A 5 -18.22 15.26 -63.35
N ASP A 6 -17.23 14.66 -62.67
CA ASP A 6 -16.02 14.01 -63.21
C ASP A 6 -15.02 14.78 -64.08
N ALA A 7 -13.81 14.92 -63.54
CA ALA A 7 -12.59 15.01 -64.32
C ALA A 7 -11.44 14.19 -63.69
N ASN A 8 -11.18 13.07 -64.36
CA ASN A 8 -9.98 12.22 -64.39
C ASN A 8 -8.66 12.76 -63.79
N SER A 9 -8.12 11.94 -62.89
CA SER A 9 -6.86 11.18 -62.94
C SER A 9 -5.68 11.59 -63.85
N ASP A 10 -4.52 11.51 -63.18
CA ASP A 10 -3.26 10.84 -63.56
C ASP A 10 -2.09 11.59 -64.23
N ALA A 11 -0.98 11.51 -63.49
CA ALA A 11 0.38 11.16 -63.90
C ALA A 11 1.48 12.25 -63.86
N SER A 12 2.32 12.10 -62.83
CA SER A 12 3.79 12.07 -62.86
C SER A 12 4.58 13.26 -63.44
N SER A 13 5.48 13.82 -62.62
CA SER A 13 6.94 13.74 -62.87
C SER A 13 7.76 14.39 -61.76
N ALA A 14 8.86 13.72 -61.44
CA ALA A 14 9.91 14.13 -60.53
C ALA A 14 10.78 15.26 -61.09
N CYS A 15 11.43 15.98 -60.16
CA CYS A 15 12.84 16.44 -60.18
C CYS A 15 13.04 17.93 -59.87
N SER A 16 13.88 18.14 -58.84
CA SER A 16 14.86 19.21 -58.67
C SER A 16 14.38 20.64 -58.41
N GLU A 17 14.60 21.09 -57.17
CA GLU A 17 15.20 22.41 -56.96
C GLU A 17 16.16 22.39 -55.76
N ARG A 18 17.44 22.40 -56.10
CA ARG A 18 18.57 22.68 -55.22
C ARG A 18 19.03 24.09 -55.61
N SER A 19 19.27 24.94 -54.60
CA SER A 19 20.02 26.23 -54.59
C SER A 19 19.14 27.40 -54.12
N TYR A 20 19.54 28.37 -53.29
CA TYR A 20 20.81 28.82 -52.72
C TYR A 20 20.52 29.38 -51.31
N GLY A 21 21.40 29.14 -50.34
CA GLY A 21 21.32 29.74 -49.00
C GLY A 21 22.66 29.62 -48.27
N SER A 22 23.62 30.45 -48.68
CA SER A 22 24.91 30.56 -48.01
C SER A 22 24.83 31.57 -46.85
N ARG A 23 25.17 31.10 -45.65
CA ARG A 23 25.74 31.81 -44.46
C ARG A 23 25.10 31.41 -43.14
N ASN A 24 25.35 30.17 -42.74
CA ASN A 24 25.91 29.85 -41.43
C ASN A 24 26.33 28.37 -41.49
N GLY A 25 27.49 28.03 -40.94
CA GLY A 25 28.05 26.66 -40.97
C GLY A 25 27.23 25.67 -40.16
N GLY A 26 26.06 25.28 -40.68
CA GLY A 26 25.26 24.16 -40.19
C GLY A 26 25.71 22.87 -40.87
N ILE A 27 26.24 21.95 -40.08
CA ILE A 27 26.53 20.56 -40.48
C ILE A 27 25.26 19.97 -41.13
N PRO A 28 25.34 19.28 -42.28
CA PRO A 28 24.16 18.75 -42.97
C PRO A 28 23.35 17.78 -42.08
N HIS A 29 22.03 17.98 -42.03
CA HIS A 29 21.05 17.27 -41.22
C HIS A 29 20.93 15.75 -41.45
N TYR A 30 21.69 15.17 -42.38
CA TYR A 30 21.78 13.71 -42.58
C TYR A 30 22.80 13.05 -41.63
N LEU A 31 23.53 13.85 -40.85
CA LEU A 31 24.55 13.42 -39.88
C LEU A 31 24.22 13.84 -38.44
N ARG A 32 22.95 14.12 -38.11
CA ARG A 32 22.52 14.26 -36.70
C ARG A 32 22.49 12.86 -36.07
N GLN A 33 23.69 12.46 -35.67
CA GLN A 33 24.07 11.90 -34.36
C GLN A 33 23.20 10.74 -33.89
N THR A 34 23.86 9.58 -33.70
CA THR A 34 23.51 8.64 -32.61
C THR A 34 22.81 9.40 -31.49
N GLU A 35 21.51 9.18 -31.31
CA GLU A 35 20.77 9.85 -30.24
C GLU A 35 21.57 9.65 -28.95
N ASP A 36 21.93 10.75 -28.28
CA ASP A 36 22.66 10.64 -27.02
C ASP A 36 21.72 9.95 -26.04
N VAL A 37 22.12 8.76 -25.56
CA VAL A 37 21.31 7.96 -24.64
C VAL A 37 20.99 8.78 -23.40
N ALA A 38 21.94 9.62 -22.95
CA ALA A 38 21.72 10.50 -21.82
C ALA A 38 20.58 11.50 -22.08
N GLU A 39 20.53 12.11 -23.27
CA GLU A 39 19.48 13.04 -23.67
C GLU A 39 18.12 12.35 -23.78
N VAL A 40 18.05 11.17 -24.40
CA VAL A 40 16.82 10.37 -24.49
C VAL A 40 16.28 10.03 -23.10
N LEU A 41 17.14 9.54 -22.20
CA LEU A 41 16.75 9.23 -20.82
C LEU A 41 16.33 10.49 -20.04
N ASN A 42 16.97 11.64 -20.28
CA ASN A 42 16.57 12.92 -19.68
C ASN A 42 15.16 13.33 -20.13
N HIS A 43 14.87 13.23 -21.42
CA HIS A 43 13.54 13.51 -21.97
C HIS A 43 12.47 12.57 -21.38
N CYS A 44 12.75 11.27 -21.28
CA CYS A 44 11.85 10.31 -20.61
C CYS A 44 11.60 10.68 -19.13
N ALA A 45 12.61 11.22 -18.44
CA ALA A 45 12.50 11.62 -17.04
C ALA A 45 11.86 12.99 -16.81
N SER A 46 11.58 13.76 -17.87
CA SER A 46 11.09 15.15 -17.78
C SER A 46 9.71 15.26 -17.13
N SER A 47 9.48 16.37 -16.42
CA SER A 47 8.15 16.76 -15.94
C SER A 47 7.21 17.19 -17.06
N ASN A 48 7.73 17.59 -18.22
CA ASN A 48 6.94 17.98 -19.38
C ASN A 48 6.48 16.75 -20.20
N TRP A 49 5.17 16.61 -20.42
CA TRP A 49 4.60 15.45 -21.13
C TRP A 49 5.07 15.35 -22.60
N SER A 50 5.29 16.50 -23.26
CA SER A 50 5.74 16.54 -24.65
C SER A 50 7.18 16.03 -24.76
N GLU A 51 8.05 16.42 -23.83
CA GLU A 51 9.42 15.90 -23.77
C GLU A 51 9.44 14.42 -23.46
N ARG A 52 8.57 13.93 -22.56
CA ARG A 52 8.46 12.48 -22.30
C ARG A 52 8.05 11.71 -23.54
N LYS A 53 7.12 12.25 -24.33
CA LYS A 53 6.71 11.66 -25.61
C LYS A 53 7.91 11.55 -26.56
N GLU A 54 8.67 12.63 -26.76
CA GLU A 54 9.85 12.64 -27.62
C GLU A 54 10.93 11.68 -27.09
N GLY A 55 11.14 11.63 -25.77
CA GLY A 55 12.04 10.67 -25.13
C GLY A 55 11.62 9.22 -25.39
N LEU A 56 10.33 8.89 -25.30
CA LEU A 56 9.84 7.54 -25.61
C LEU A 56 10.01 7.19 -27.09
N ILE A 57 9.83 8.14 -28.01
CA ILE A 57 10.07 7.92 -29.44
C ILE A 57 11.55 7.64 -29.70
N GLY A 58 12.46 8.44 -29.11
CA GLY A 58 13.89 8.19 -29.19
C GLY A 58 14.27 6.83 -28.60
N LEU A 59 13.70 6.49 -27.44
CA LEU A 59 13.93 5.18 -26.81
C LEU A 59 13.46 4.01 -27.70
N GLN A 60 12.32 4.13 -28.36
CA GLN A 60 11.87 3.12 -29.33
C GLN A 60 12.85 2.96 -30.49
N ASN A 61 13.45 4.05 -30.98
CA ASN A 61 14.48 4.00 -32.02
C ASN A 61 15.77 3.34 -31.52
N LEU A 62 16.19 3.66 -30.29
CA LEU A 62 17.34 3.02 -29.64
C LEU A 62 17.14 1.50 -29.49
N LEU A 63 15.95 1.08 -29.04
CA LEU A 63 15.61 -0.33 -28.89
C LEU A 63 15.55 -1.06 -30.24
N LYS A 64 14.93 -0.45 -31.27
CA LYS A 64 14.88 -1.01 -32.63
C LYS A 64 16.26 -1.15 -33.28
N SER A 65 17.15 -0.21 -33.00
CA SER A 65 18.53 -0.28 -33.51
C SER A 65 19.42 -1.28 -32.76
N GLN A 66 18.89 -2.00 -31.76
CA GLN A 66 19.61 -2.96 -30.91
C GLN A 66 20.88 -2.38 -30.29
N ARG A 67 20.89 -1.08 -30.00
CA ARG A 67 22.01 -0.45 -29.32
C ARG A 67 22.10 -1.00 -27.90
N THR A 68 23.28 -1.47 -27.51
CA THR A 68 23.54 -1.97 -26.16
C THR A 68 23.50 -0.81 -25.15
N LEU A 69 22.57 -0.87 -24.19
CA LEU A 69 22.55 0.02 -23.03
C LEU A 69 23.55 -0.50 -21.99
N SER A 70 24.33 0.40 -21.40
CA SER A 70 25.16 0.05 -20.25
C SER A 70 24.30 -0.28 -19.02
N ARG A 71 24.86 -1.02 -18.07
CA ARG A 71 24.16 -1.37 -16.81
C ARG A 71 23.63 -0.14 -16.05
N VAL A 72 24.36 0.98 -16.09
CA VAL A 72 23.96 2.24 -15.44
C VAL A 72 22.78 2.88 -16.16
N GLU A 73 22.80 2.91 -17.49
CA GLU A 73 21.70 3.43 -18.31
C GLU A 73 20.45 2.57 -18.16
N LEU A 74 20.61 1.24 -18.14
CA LEU A 74 19.51 0.30 -17.94
C LEU A 74 18.86 0.49 -16.58
N LYS A 75 19.66 0.56 -15.50
CA LYS A 75 19.16 0.83 -14.15
C LYS A 75 18.41 2.16 -14.08
N ARG A 76 18.98 3.21 -14.67
CA ARG A 76 18.33 4.53 -14.75
C ARG A 76 17.00 4.47 -15.50
N LEU A 77 16.94 3.72 -16.60
CA LEU A 77 15.72 3.53 -17.37
C LEU A 77 14.64 2.77 -16.58
N CYS A 78 15.01 1.71 -15.84
CA CYS A 78 14.09 1.03 -14.92
C CYS A 78 13.51 1.98 -13.86
N GLU A 79 14.32 2.88 -13.29
CA GLU A 79 13.86 3.90 -12.33
C GLU A 79 12.90 4.91 -12.98
N ILE A 80 13.17 5.30 -14.23
CA ILE A 80 12.27 6.17 -15.01
C ILE A 80 10.94 5.46 -15.27
N PHE A 81 10.97 4.22 -15.78
CA PHE A 81 9.76 3.42 -16.04
C PHE A 81 8.95 3.15 -14.78
N THR A 82 9.62 2.92 -13.64
CA THR A 82 8.97 2.80 -12.33
C THR A 82 8.16 4.07 -12.00
N ARG A 83 8.72 5.26 -12.27
CA ARG A 83 8.00 6.53 -12.09
C ARG A 83 6.88 6.72 -13.11
N MET A 84 7.07 6.27 -14.36
CA MET A 84 6.03 6.35 -15.40
C MET A 84 4.78 5.55 -15.08
N PHE A 85 4.89 4.45 -14.31
CA PHE A 85 3.70 3.77 -13.77
C PHE A 85 2.86 4.66 -12.86
N ALA A 86 3.44 5.67 -12.19
CA ALA A 86 2.72 6.57 -11.30
C ALA A 86 2.25 7.88 -11.97
N ASP A 87 2.57 8.11 -13.25
CA ASP A 87 2.29 9.38 -13.93
C ASP A 87 0.78 9.61 -14.14
N PRO A 88 0.19 10.68 -13.55
CA PRO A 88 -1.24 10.95 -13.61
C PRO A 88 -1.68 11.66 -14.90
N HIS A 89 -0.76 12.18 -15.75
CA HIS A 89 -1.10 13.28 -16.66
C HIS A 89 -0.77 13.12 -18.15
N SER A 90 -0.81 11.89 -18.66
CA SER A 90 -0.87 11.73 -20.12
C SER A 90 -1.31 10.33 -20.51
N LYS A 91 -2.63 10.12 -20.69
CA LYS A 91 -3.18 8.85 -21.22
C LYS A 91 -2.46 8.40 -22.49
N GLN A 92 -2.09 9.35 -23.36
CA GLN A 92 -1.34 9.09 -24.58
C GLN A 92 0.11 8.64 -24.31
N VAL A 93 0.84 9.37 -23.47
CA VAL A 93 2.24 9.02 -23.12
C VAL A 93 2.28 7.68 -22.36
N PHE A 94 1.33 7.41 -21.45
CA PHE A 94 1.23 6.12 -20.78
C PHE A 94 0.96 4.98 -21.76
N SER A 95 0.11 5.22 -22.76
CA SER A 95 -0.17 4.26 -23.84
C SER A 95 1.07 3.98 -24.70
N MET A 96 1.90 4.98 -24.98
CA MET A 96 3.19 4.83 -25.68
C MET A 96 4.26 4.19 -24.80
N PHE A 97 4.26 4.50 -23.51
CA PHE A 97 5.13 3.88 -22.52
C PHE A 97 4.89 2.37 -22.48
N LEU A 98 3.64 1.90 -22.43
CA LEU A 98 3.34 0.47 -22.42
C LEU A 98 3.79 -0.24 -23.69
N GLU A 99 3.71 0.41 -24.86
CA GLU A 99 4.27 -0.14 -26.10
C GLU A 99 5.79 -0.26 -26.02
N THR A 100 6.45 0.80 -25.57
CA THR A 100 7.92 0.84 -25.41
C THR A 100 8.40 -0.17 -24.35
N LEU A 101 7.61 -0.37 -23.29
CA LEU A 101 7.90 -1.31 -22.21
C LEU A 101 7.93 -2.76 -22.73
N VAL A 102 7.03 -3.11 -23.65
CA VAL A 102 7.02 -4.45 -24.27
C VAL A 102 8.33 -4.70 -25.01
N ASP A 103 8.74 -3.77 -25.87
CA ASP A 103 9.99 -3.91 -26.62
C ASP A 103 11.21 -3.96 -25.67
N PHE A 104 11.21 -3.11 -24.65
CA PHE A 104 12.25 -3.06 -23.64
C PHE A 104 12.42 -4.38 -22.89
N VAL A 105 11.32 -5.00 -22.45
CA VAL A 105 11.35 -6.29 -21.75
C VAL A 105 11.88 -7.39 -22.66
N ILE A 106 11.43 -7.45 -23.92
CA ILE A 106 11.88 -8.48 -24.87
C ILE A 106 13.39 -8.40 -25.10
N ILE A 107 13.92 -7.19 -25.25
CA ILE A 107 15.33 -6.96 -25.60
C ILE A 107 16.25 -7.17 -24.39
N HIS A 108 15.84 -6.73 -23.20
CA HIS A 108 16.71 -6.69 -22.02
C HIS A 108 16.34 -7.69 -20.91
N LYS A 109 15.46 -8.67 -21.17
CA LYS A 109 14.96 -9.63 -20.16
C LYS A 109 16.05 -10.25 -19.27
N ASP A 110 17.22 -10.56 -19.82
CA ASP A 110 18.32 -11.22 -19.10
C ASP A 110 18.92 -10.33 -18.00
N ASP A 111 18.86 -9.00 -18.18
CA ASP A 111 19.37 -7.99 -17.25
C ASP A 111 18.28 -7.39 -16.34
N LEU A 112 17.01 -7.80 -16.51
CA LEU A 112 15.86 -7.21 -15.83
C LEU A 112 15.33 -8.03 -14.64
N GLN A 113 16.02 -9.11 -14.25
CA GLN A 113 15.59 -9.99 -13.15
C GLN A 113 15.36 -9.23 -11.84
N ASP A 114 16.29 -8.34 -11.47
CA ASP A 114 16.17 -7.51 -10.25
C ASP A 114 14.96 -6.56 -10.28
N TRP A 115 14.50 -6.19 -11.48
CA TRP A 115 13.39 -5.28 -11.68
C TRP A 115 12.04 -6.00 -11.87
N LEU A 116 12.05 -7.31 -12.09
CA LEU A 116 10.86 -8.13 -12.36
C LEU A 116 9.76 -7.95 -11.30
N PHE A 117 10.14 -7.89 -10.02
CA PHE A 117 9.17 -7.67 -8.93
C PHE A 117 8.38 -6.38 -9.13
N ILE A 118 9.06 -5.27 -9.46
CA ILE A 118 8.43 -3.98 -9.67
C ILE A 118 7.58 -4.02 -10.94
N LEU A 119 8.14 -4.53 -12.05
CA LEU A 119 7.44 -4.64 -13.32
C LEU A 119 6.12 -5.40 -13.19
N LEU A 120 6.17 -6.63 -12.68
CA LEU A 120 5.02 -7.52 -12.58
C LEU A 120 3.95 -6.95 -11.64
N THR A 121 4.35 -6.52 -10.43
CA THR A 121 3.38 -6.01 -9.45
C THR A 121 2.74 -4.70 -9.89
N GLN A 122 3.47 -3.81 -10.56
CA GLN A 122 2.91 -2.54 -11.08
C GLN A 122 1.95 -2.78 -12.25
N LEU A 123 2.26 -3.70 -13.16
CA LEU A 123 1.35 -4.07 -14.25
C LEU A 123 0.04 -4.69 -13.70
N LEU A 124 0.14 -5.58 -12.71
CA LEU A 124 -1.04 -6.17 -12.05
C LEU A 124 -1.89 -5.11 -11.34
N LYS A 125 -1.25 -4.15 -10.65
CA LYS A 125 -1.97 -3.00 -10.06
C LYS A 125 -2.68 -2.17 -11.12
N LYS A 126 -2.06 -1.96 -12.28
CA LYS A 126 -2.67 -1.22 -13.40
C LYS A 126 -3.88 -1.92 -14.00
N MET A 127 -3.93 -3.25 -14.00
CA MET A 127 -5.14 -3.98 -14.42
C MET A 127 -6.36 -3.70 -13.53
N GLY A 128 -6.13 -3.31 -12.27
CA GLY A 128 -7.19 -2.90 -11.35
C GLY A 128 -7.45 -1.40 -11.29
N ALA A 129 -6.76 -0.59 -12.08
CA ALA A 129 -7.04 0.82 -12.25
C ALA A 129 -8.20 1.03 -13.24
N ASP A 130 -8.85 2.19 -13.17
CA ASP A 130 -9.90 2.55 -14.12
C ASP A 130 -9.28 3.06 -15.43
N LEU A 131 -8.95 2.12 -16.31
CA LEU A 131 -8.32 2.38 -17.60
C LEU A 131 -9.30 2.16 -18.75
N LEU A 132 -9.12 2.91 -19.84
CA LEU A 132 -9.83 2.63 -21.09
C LEU A 132 -9.46 1.23 -21.61
N GLY A 133 -10.40 0.53 -22.22
CA GLY A 133 -10.19 -0.84 -22.71
C GLY A 133 -8.99 -0.99 -23.66
N SER A 134 -8.72 0.02 -24.49
CA SER A 134 -7.54 0.05 -25.37
C SER A 134 -6.22 0.12 -24.61
N VAL A 135 -6.16 0.84 -23.50
CA VAL A 135 -4.98 0.92 -22.63
C VAL A 135 -4.87 -0.34 -21.78
N GLN A 136 -5.99 -0.87 -21.29
CA GLN A 136 -6.03 -2.12 -20.55
C GLN A 136 -5.51 -3.30 -21.39
N ALA A 137 -5.86 -3.36 -22.69
CA ALA A 137 -5.32 -4.34 -23.62
C ALA A 137 -3.79 -4.28 -23.75
N LYS A 138 -3.21 -3.07 -23.68
CA LYS A 138 -1.75 -2.89 -23.67
C LYS A 138 -1.10 -3.33 -22.36
N VAL A 139 -1.74 -3.08 -21.22
CA VAL A 139 -1.27 -3.62 -19.92
C VAL A 139 -1.31 -5.14 -19.94
N GLN A 140 -2.38 -5.74 -20.47
CA GLN A 140 -2.50 -7.19 -20.64
C GLN A 140 -1.38 -7.72 -21.54
N LYS A 141 -1.13 -7.09 -22.69
CA LYS A 141 -0.01 -7.46 -23.58
C LYS A 141 1.34 -7.41 -22.86
N ALA A 142 1.60 -6.37 -22.05
CA ALA A 142 2.83 -6.27 -21.27
C ALA A 142 2.95 -7.36 -20.19
N LEU A 143 1.83 -7.75 -19.56
CA LEU A 143 1.79 -8.89 -18.65
C LEU A 143 2.11 -10.21 -19.36
N ASP A 144 1.52 -10.44 -20.54
CA ASP A 144 1.76 -11.64 -21.35
C ASP A 144 3.24 -11.72 -21.76
N VAL A 145 3.82 -10.62 -22.25
CA VAL A 145 5.25 -10.55 -22.60
C VAL A 145 6.13 -10.78 -21.38
N THR A 146 5.77 -10.22 -20.22
CA THR A 146 6.49 -10.48 -18.97
C THR A 146 6.43 -11.97 -18.62
N ARG A 147 5.26 -12.61 -18.78
CA ARG A 147 5.11 -14.03 -18.50
C ARG A 147 6.04 -14.88 -19.34
N ASP A 148 6.11 -14.57 -20.63
CA ASP A 148 6.85 -15.38 -21.61
C ASP A 148 8.35 -15.05 -21.63
N SER A 149 8.79 -13.96 -20.97
CA SER A 149 10.19 -13.49 -20.99
C SER A 149 11.02 -13.89 -19.77
N PHE A 150 10.39 -14.16 -18.63
CA PHE A 150 11.10 -14.43 -17.37
C PHE A 150 10.91 -15.88 -16.89
N PRO A 151 11.81 -16.43 -16.06
CA PRO A 151 11.64 -17.75 -15.45
C PRO A 151 10.33 -17.86 -14.65
N PHE A 152 9.57 -18.94 -14.86
CA PHE A 152 8.23 -19.07 -14.28
C PHE A 152 8.25 -19.25 -12.76
N ASP A 153 9.26 -19.93 -12.21
CA ASP A 153 9.50 -20.08 -10.78
C ASP A 153 9.65 -18.72 -10.07
N GLN A 154 10.43 -17.80 -10.66
CA GLN A 154 10.64 -16.48 -10.10
C GLN A 154 9.35 -15.65 -10.11
N GLN A 155 8.61 -15.68 -11.21
CA GLN A 155 7.32 -15.01 -11.31
C GLN A 155 6.32 -15.56 -10.30
N PHE A 156 6.24 -16.89 -10.16
CA PHE A 156 5.37 -17.55 -9.21
C PHE A 156 5.69 -17.13 -7.78
N ASN A 157 6.97 -17.13 -7.40
CA ASN A 157 7.44 -16.70 -6.09
C ASN A 157 7.10 -15.22 -5.79
N ILE A 158 7.22 -14.34 -6.80
CA ILE A 158 6.81 -12.93 -6.68
C ILE A 158 5.30 -12.83 -6.42
N LEU A 159 4.48 -13.60 -7.14
CA LEU A 159 3.02 -13.59 -6.98
C LEU A 159 2.60 -14.10 -5.60
N MET A 160 3.22 -15.18 -5.09
CA MET A 160 2.95 -15.67 -3.74
C MET A 160 3.25 -14.60 -2.69
N ARG A 161 4.43 -13.95 -2.79
CA ARG A 161 4.82 -12.84 -1.91
C ARG A 161 3.86 -11.67 -2.01
N PHE A 162 3.44 -11.30 -3.22
CA PHE A 162 2.54 -10.17 -3.45
C PHE A 162 1.14 -10.39 -2.86
N ILE A 163 0.63 -11.62 -2.86
CA ILE A 163 -0.67 -11.96 -2.26
C ILE A 163 -0.67 -11.81 -0.73
N VAL A 164 0.45 -12.14 -0.08
CA VAL A 164 0.57 -12.18 1.39
C VAL A 164 1.16 -10.90 1.97
N ASP A 165 1.64 -9.98 1.12
CA ASP A 165 2.16 -8.69 1.53
C ASP A 165 1.08 -7.86 2.24
N GLN A 166 1.29 -7.64 3.54
CA GLN A 166 0.36 -6.92 4.41
C GLN A 166 0.31 -5.41 4.12
N THR A 167 1.32 -4.88 3.42
CA THR A 167 1.35 -3.48 3.00
C THR A 167 0.46 -3.22 1.78
N GLN A 168 0.01 -4.29 1.11
CA GLN A 168 -0.79 -4.21 -0.10
C GLN A 168 -2.26 -4.54 0.19
N THR A 169 -3.15 -3.71 -0.31
CA THR A 169 -4.61 -3.90 -0.22
C THR A 169 -5.21 -4.01 -1.62
N PRO A 170 -4.98 -5.15 -2.32
CA PRO A 170 -5.46 -5.31 -3.70
C PRO A 170 -6.99 -5.22 -3.75
N ASN A 171 -7.49 -4.30 -4.58
CA ASN A 171 -8.92 -4.18 -4.85
C ASN A 171 -9.43 -5.42 -5.63
N LEU A 172 -10.76 -5.55 -5.78
CA LEU A 172 -11.38 -6.72 -6.43
C LEU A 172 -10.84 -6.97 -7.85
N LYS A 173 -10.62 -5.92 -8.65
CA LYS A 173 -10.07 -6.04 -10.01
C LYS A 173 -8.61 -6.49 -10.00
N VAL A 174 -7.78 -5.97 -9.08
CA VAL A 174 -6.38 -6.42 -8.91
C VAL A 174 -6.34 -7.89 -8.50
N LYS A 175 -7.21 -8.33 -7.56
CA LYS A 175 -7.30 -9.76 -7.18
C LYS A 175 -7.59 -10.64 -8.39
N VAL A 176 -8.58 -10.28 -9.22
CA VAL A 176 -8.89 -11.03 -10.46
C VAL A 176 -7.68 -11.06 -11.40
N ALA A 177 -6.96 -9.95 -11.57
CA ALA A 177 -5.78 -9.89 -12.42
C ALA A 177 -4.65 -10.81 -11.92
N ILE A 178 -4.35 -10.78 -10.61
CA ILE A 178 -3.37 -11.68 -9.98
C ILE A 178 -3.76 -13.14 -10.22
N LEU A 179 -5.02 -13.49 -9.94
CA LEU A 179 -5.51 -14.87 -10.07
C LEU A 179 -5.45 -15.37 -11.51
N LYS A 180 -5.89 -14.57 -12.49
CA LYS A 180 -5.78 -14.92 -13.91
C LYS A 180 -4.33 -15.07 -14.36
N TYR A 181 -3.42 -14.25 -13.83
CA TYR A 181 -2.00 -14.38 -14.14
C TYR A 181 -1.42 -15.69 -13.59
N ILE A 182 -1.70 -16.02 -12.32
CA ILE A 182 -1.25 -17.29 -11.70
C ILE A 182 -1.81 -18.48 -12.46
N GLU A 183 -3.09 -18.45 -12.82
CA GLU A 183 -3.74 -19.50 -13.59
C GLU A 183 -3.07 -19.72 -14.95
N SER A 184 -2.76 -18.65 -15.68
CA SER A 184 -2.05 -18.74 -16.96
C SER A 184 -0.59 -19.17 -16.81
N LEU A 185 0.06 -18.81 -15.71
CA LEU A 185 1.43 -19.20 -15.39
C LEU A 185 1.50 -20.69 -15.05
N ALA A 186 0.61 -21.16 -14.16
CA ALA A 186 0.56 -22.54 -13.69
C ALA A 186 0.33 -23.56 -14.80
N ARG A 187 -0.33 -23.19 -15.90
CA ARG A 187 -0.50 -24.07 -17.08
C ARG A 187 0.78 -24.31 -17.88
N GLN A 188 1.80 -23.47 -17.68
CA GLN A 188 3.05 -23.51 -18.44
C GLN A 188 4.26 -23.85 -17.56
N MET A 189 4.10 -23.77 -16.24
CA MET A 189 5.13 -24.13 -15.26
C MET A 189 5.45 -25.63 -15.28
N ASP A 190 6.70 -25.96 -14.96
CA ASP A 190 7.05 -27.34 -14.63
C ASP A 190 6.54 -27.69 -13.22
N PRO A 191 6.11 -28.92 -12.94
CA PRO A 191 5.69 -29.31 -11.59
C PRO A 191 6.73 -29.04 -10.49
N THR A 192 8.03 -29.03 -10.83
CA THR A 192 9.13 -28.75 -9.89
C THR A 192 9.22 -27.27 -9.49
N ASP A 193 8.67 -26.36 -10.28
CA ASP A 193 8.61 -24.92 -9.96
C ASP A 193 7.59 -24.64 -8.83
N PHE A 194 6.62 -25.54 -8.64
CA PHE A 194 5.64 -25.45 -7.57
C PHE A 194 6.18 -26.08 -6.28
N VAL A 195 6.66 -25.23 -5.37
CA VAL A 195 7.27 -25.65 -4.09
C VAL A 195 6.37 -25.31 -2.90
N ASN A 196 6.18 -26.26 -1.97
CA ASN A 196 5.48 -26.06 -0.71
C ASN A 196 6.29 -25.24 0.32
N SER A 197 6.45 -23.95 0.04
CA SER A 197 7.06 -22.96 0.94
C SER A 197 6.05 -22.39 1.95
N SER A 198 6.55 -21.67 2.97
CA SER A 198 5.70 -20.88 3.88
C SER A 198 4.84 -19.85 3.14
N GLU A 199 5.45 -19.16 2.17
CA GLU A 199 4.82 -18.13 1.35
C GLU A 199 3.74 -18.73 0.46
N THR A 200 4.00 -19.88 -0.16
CA THR A 200 3.01 -20.61 -0.96
C THR A 200 1.83 -21.04 -0.09
N ARG A 201 2.07 -21.57 1.12
CA ARG A 201 1.01 -21.94 2.07
C ARG A 201 0.12 -20.76 2.46
N LEU A 202 0.73 -19.62 2.80
CA LEU A 202 0.00 -18.40 3.16
C LEU A 202 -0.78 -17.84 1.96
N ALA A 203 -0.19 -17.83 0.76
CA ALA A 203 -0.83 -17.36 -0.46
C ALA A 203 -2.01 -18.26 -0.85
N VAL A 204 -1.85 -19.58 -0.83
CA VAL A 204 -2.93 -20.55 -1.08
C VAL A 204 -4.04 -20.39 -0.05
N SER A 205 -3.71 -20.22 1.23
CA SER A 205 -4.72 -19.93 2.28
C SER A 205 -5.52 -18.68 1.95
N ARG A 206 -4.85 -17.60 1.53
CA ARG A 206 -5.49 -16.35 1.10
C ARG A 206 -6.37 -16.56 -0.13
N ILE A 207 -5.92 -17.32 -1.13
CA ILE A 207 -6.71 -17.64 -2.33
C ILE A 207 -7.97 -18.45 -1.94
N ILE A 208 -7.87 -19.39 -1.01
CA ILE A 208 -9.05 -20.11 -0.48
C ILE A 208 -10.05 -19.12 0.13
N THR A 209 -9.60 -18.13 0.91
CA THR A 209 -10.51 -17.10 1.45
C THR A 209 -11.19 -16.26 0.36
N TRP A 210 -10.56 -16.11 -0.81
CA TRP A 210 -11.14 -15.40 -1.95
C TRP A 210 -12.20 -16.21 -2.70
N THR A 211 -12.24 -17.53 -2.54
CA THR A 211 -13.33 -18.38 -3.11
C THR A 211 -14.69 -18.06 -2.50
N THR A 212 -14.72 -17.41 -1.33
CA THR A 212 -15.93 -16.96 -0.63
C THR A 212 -16.08 -15.43 -0.64
N GLU A 213 -15.37 -14.70 -1.51
CA GLU A 213 -15.46 -13.24 -1.61
C GLU A 213 -16.91 -12.79 -1.92
N PRO A 214 -17.61 -12.10 -1.00
CA PRO A 214 -19.04 -11.81 -1.16
C PRO A 214 -19.31 -10.82 -2.30
N LYS A 215 -18.42 -9.84 -2.49
CA LYS A 215 -18.66 -8.70 -3.39
C LYS A 215 -18.38 -8.99 -4.86
N SER A 216 -17.68 -10.07 -5.20
CA SER A 216 -17.29 -10.35 -6.57
C SER A 216 -17.33 -11.84 -6.89
N SER A 217 -18.26 -12.22 -7.76
CA SER A 217 -18.32 -13.56 -8.35
C SER A 217 -17.08 -13.88 -9.21
N ASP A 218 -16.51 -12.87 -9.88
CA ASP A 218 -15.31 -13.04 -10.70
C ASP A 218 -14.09 -13.42 -9.86
N VAL A 219 -13.92 -12.79 -8.69
CA VAL A 219 -12.86 -13.18 -7.74
C VAL A 219 -13.08 -14.62 -7.28
N ARG A 220 -14.33 -14.99 -6.93
CA ARG A 220 -14.64 -16.36 -6.51
C ARG A 220 -14.28 -17.38 -7.59
N LYS A 221 -14.75 -17.15 -8.82
CA LYS A 221 -14.50 -18.04 -9.97
C LYS A 221 -13.01 -18.14 -10.28
N ALA A 222 -12.30 -17.01 -10.37
CA ALA A 222 -10.87 -17.01 -10.66
C ALA A 222 -10.06 -17.72 -9.57
N ALA A 223 -10.41 -17.54 -8.29
CA ALA A 223 -9.76 -18.21 -7.18
C ALA A 223 -9.96 -19.73 -7.24
N GLN A 224 -11.17 -20.18 -7.59
CA GLN A 224 -11.44 -21.61 -7.75
C GLN A 224 -10.62 -22.23 -8.88
N ILE A 225 -10.54 -21.56 -10.03
CA ILE A 225 -9.74 -22.04 -11.16
C ILE A 225 -8.27 -22.10 -10.78
N VAL A 226 -7.72 -21.09 -10.09
CA VAL A 226 -6.33 -21.13 -9.62
C VAL A 226 -6.07 -22.34 -8.73
N LEU A 227 -6.93 -22.64 -7.76
CA LEU A 227 -6.76 -23.82 -6.90
C LEU A 227 -6.77 -25.13 -7.69
N ILE A 228 -7.63 -25.23 -8.71
CA ILE A 228 -7.66 -26.39 -9.61
C ILE A 228 -6.37 -26.46 -10.43
N SER A 229 -5.93 -25.36 -11.04
CA SER A 229 -4.72 -25.33 -11.87
C SER A 229 -3.45 -25.66 -11.07
N LEU A 230 -3.35 -25.23 -9.82
CA LEU A 230 -2.22 -25.61 -8.95
C LEU A 230 -2.29 -27.08 -8.52
N PHE A 231 -3.49 -27.61 -8.30
CA PHE A 231 -3.68 -29.03 -8.02
C PHE A 231 -3.32 -29.91 -9.22
N GLU A 232 -3.67 -29.48 -10.43
CA GLU A 232 -3.34 -30.19 -11.68
C GLU A 232 -1.85 -30.07 -12.03
N LEU A 233 -1.21 -28.94 -11.70
CA LEU A 233 0.23 -28.73 -11.90
C LEU A 233 1.07 -29.74 -11.12
N ASN A 234 0.78 -29.93 -9.82
CA ASN A 234 1.52 -30.88 -8.98
C ASN A 234 0.63 -31.41 -7.84
N THR A 235 -0.15 -32.46 -8.15
CA THR A 235 -1.11 -33.05 -7.20
C THR A 235 -0.48 -33.52 -5.88
N PRO A 236 0.65 -34.25 -5.86
CA PRO A 236 1.30 -34.65 -4.62
C PRO A 236 1.68 -33.47 -3.73
N GLU A 237 2.36 -32.47 -4.31
CA GLU A 237 2.85 -31.32 -3.56
C GLU A 237 1.71 -30.44 -3.07
N PHE A 238 0.67 -30.24 -3.89
CA PHE A 238 -0.52 -29.49 -3.51
C PHE A 238 -1.29 -30.18 -2.38
N THR A 239 -1.38 -31.51 -2.40
CA THR A 239 -2.02 -32.30 -1.34
C THR A 239 -1.24 -32.17 -0.03
N MET A 240 0.08 -32.23 -0.08
CA MET A 240 0.94 -32.04 1.08
C MET A 240 0.84 -30.61 1.64
N LEU A 241 0.73 -29.62 0.76
CA LEU A 241 0.50 -28.22 1.12
C LEU A 241 -0.84 -28.06 1.86
N LEU A 242 -1.94 -28.58 1.30
CA LEU A 242 -3.26 -28.52 1.95
C LEU A 242 -3.26 -29.21 3.32
N GLY A 243 -2.58 -30.35 3.46
CA GLY A 243 -2.46 -31.07 4.72
C GLY A 243 -1.85 -30.24 5.85
N ALA A 244 -1.00 -29.25 5.52
CA ALA A 244 -0.38 -28.34 6.48
C ALA A 244 -1.26 -27.11 6.85
N LEU A 245 -2.41 -26.91 6.19
CA LEU A 245 -3.32 -25.80 6.47
C LEU A 245 -4.38 -26.16 7.53
N PRO A 246 -4.95 -25.18 8.25
CA PRO A 246 -6.09 -25.40 9.15
C PRO A 246 -7.26 -26.13 8.48
N LYS A 247 -7.99 -26.93 9.27
CA LYS A 247 -9.03 -27.84 8.76
C LYS A 247 -10.13 -27.13 7.96
N THR A 248 -10.49 -25.91 8.36
CA THR A 248 -11.46 -25.07 7.65
C THR A 248 -11.07 -24.77 6.20
N PHE A 249 -9.78 -24.56 5.93
CA PHE A 249 -9.27 -24.34 4.57
C PHE A 249 -9.22 -25.64 3.77
N GLN A 250 -8.84 -26.75 4.43
CA GLN A 250 -8.83 -28.08 3.80
C GLN A 250 -10.23 -28.47 3.31
N ASP A 251 -11.25 -28.28 4.14
CA ASP A 251 -12.63 -28.69 3.80
C ASP A 251 -13.18 -27.88 2.62
N GLY A 252 -12.88 -26.57 2.57
CA GLY A 252 -13.25 -25.71 1.45
C GLY A 252 -12.59 -26.12 0.14
N ALA A 253 -11.27 -26.36 0.15
CA ALA A 253 -10.51 -26.76 -1.02
C ALA A 253 -10.89 -28.19 -1.49
N THR A 254 -11.06 -29.13 -0.57
CA THR A 254 -11.38 -30.54 -0.91
C THR A 254 -12.75 -30.65 -1.57
N LYS A 255 -13.76 -29.93 -1.08
CA LYS A 255 -15.10 -29.90 -1.71
C LYS A 255 -15.02 -29.39 -3.15
N LEU A 256 -14.26 -28.33 -3.38
CA LEU A 256 -14.04 -27.74 -4.70
C LEU A 256 -13.36 -28.73 -5.65
N LEU A 257 -12.25 -29.34 -5.21
CA LEU A 257 -11.49 -30.30 -6.01
C LEU A 257 -12.28 -31.58 -6.30
N HIS A 258 -13.06 -32.08 -5.34
CA HIS A 258 -13.91 -33.26 -5.54
C HIS A 258 -15.01 -33.01 -6.58
N ASN A 259 -15.63 -31.82 -6.54
CA ASN A 259 -16.59 -31.41 -7.57
C ASN A 259 -15.93 -31.33 -8.95
N HIS A 260 -14.70 -30.77 -9.03
CA HIS A 260 -13.95 -30.72 -10.28
C HIS A 260 -13.65 -32.12 -10.83
N LEU A 261 -13.16 -33.04 -10.00
CA LEU A 261 -12.82 -34.40 -10.43
C LEU A 261 -14.05 -35.18 -10.91
N LYS A 262 -15.19 -35.03 -10.22
CA LYS A 262 -16.48 -35.63 -10.63
C LYS A 262 -16.99 -35.09 -11.97
N ASN A 263 -16.84 -33.79 -12.19
CA ASN A 263 -17.25 -33.17 -13.44
C ASN A 263 -16.30 -33.55 -14.61
N SER A 264 -15.00 -33.65 -14.34
CA SER A 264 -13.99 -34.08 -15.32
C SER A 264 -14.11 -35.57 -15.67
N SER A 265 -14.47 -36.43 -14.71
CA SER A 265 -14.75 -37.84 -14.98
C SER A 265 -15.97 -38.05 -15.88
N ASN A 266 -16.97 -37.17 -15.80
CA ASN A 266 -18.17 -37.22 -16.64
C ASN A 266 -17.95 -36.68 -18.06
N SER A 267 -16.94 -35.83 -18.30
CA SER A 267 -16.58 -35.36 -19.65
C SER A 267 -15.64 -36.30 -20.42
N SER A 268 -14.97 -37.23 -19.73
CA SER A 268 -14.04 -38.20 -20.35
C SER A 268 -14.69 -39.51 -20.85
N MET A 269 -15.98 -39.74 -20.58
CA MET A 269 -16.72 -40.93 -21.04
C MET A 269 -17.59 -40.62 -22.27
N GLY A 270 -16.92 -40.28 -23.37
CA GLY A 270 -17.53 -40.07 -24.69
C GLY A 270 -16.78 -40.84 -25.76
N SER A 271 -16.81 -42.18 -25.70
CA SER A 271 -16.40 -43.05 -26.81
C SER A 271 -17.48 -44.12 -27.01
N PRO A 272 -18.06 -44.24 -28.22
CA PRO A 272 -19.14 -45.18 -28.47
C PRO A 272 -18.52 -46.55 -28.77
N SER A 273 -18.70 -47.52 -27.86
CA SER A 273 -18.50 -48.92 -28.20
C SER A 273 -19.83 -49.65 -28.14
N ASN A 274 -20.33 -49.98 -29.34
CA ASN A 274 -21.46 -50.87 -29.55
C ASN A 274 -21.02 -52.31 -29.30
N THR A 275 -21.62 -52.99 -28.32
CA THR A 275 -21.96 -54.42 -28.45
C THR A 275 -23.13 -54.80 -27.52
N MET A 276 -24.19 -55.26 -28.18
CA MET A 276 -25.31 -56.11 -27.76
C MET A 276 -25.27 -56.79 -26.37
N GLY A 277 -26.40 -56.72 -25.64
CA GLY A 277 -26.66 -57.62 -24.51
C GLY A 277 -27.91 -57.34 -23.66
N ARG A 278 -29.12 -57.59 -24.22
CA ARG A 278 -30.34 -58.14 -23.56
C ARG A 278 -30.88 -57.60 -22.19
N THR A 279 -32.11 -57.06 -22.30
CA THR A 279 -33.36 -57.29 -21.51
C THR A 279 -33.63 -56.60 -20.15
N PRO A 280 -34.93 -56.32 -19.82
CA PRO A 280 -35.40 -55.05 -19.24
C PRO A 280 -36.28 -55.18 -17.96
N SER A 281 -36.64 -54.04 -17.34
CA SER A 281 -37.84 -53.79 -16.47
C SER A 281 -37.66 -52.39 -15.84
N ARG A 282 -38.61 -51.45 -15.69
CA ARG A 282 -40.06 -51.55 -15.51
C ARG A 282 -40.72 -50.17 -15.77
N HIS A 283 -41.95 -50.22 -16.23
CA HIS A 283 -42.87 -49.13 -16.57
C HIS A 283 -43.27 -48.19 -15.42
N SER A 284 -43.71 -46.97 -15.77
CA SER A 284 -44.94 -46.39 -15.22
C SER A 284 -45.83 -45.89 -16.37
N SER A 285 -47.10 -46.29 -16.30
CA SER A 285 -48.10 -46.27 -17.36
C SER A 285 -48.74 -44.90 -17.61
N SER A 286 -49.12 -44.71 -18.87
CA SER A 286 -50.01 -43.69 -19.42
C SER A 286 -51.38 -43.58 -18.75
N ARG A 287 -51.90 -42.36 -18.60
CA ARG A 287 -53.32 -42.06 -18.81
C ARG A 287 -53.48 -40.87 -19.75
N SER A 288 -54.43 -41.07 -20.64
CA SER A 288 -54.82 -40.30 -21.82
C SER A 288 -55.62 -39.04 -21.53
N SER A 289 -55.52 -38.12 -22.48
CA SER A 289 -56.09 -36.79 -22.76
C SER A 289 -57.64 -36.64 -22.62
N PRO A 290 -58.23 -35.44 -22.82
CA PRO A 290 -58.44 -34.92 -24.20
C PRO A 290 -58.34 -33.38 -24.41
N LEU A 291 -57.73 -33.03 -25.55
CA LEU A 291 -58.16 -32.10 -26.61
C LEU A 291 -59.00 -30.85 -26.25
N THR A 292 -58.43 -29.68 -26.56
CA THR A 292 -59.03 -28.65 -27.44
C THR A 292 -57.92 -27.93 -28.24
N SER A 293 -58.00 -28.00 -29.57
CA SER A 293 -57.31 -27.13 -30.56
C SER A 293 -58.35 -26.09 -31.08
N PRO A 294 -58.08 -25.12 -31.99
CA PRO A 294 -56.91 -24.89 -32.87
C PRO A 294 -56.45 -23.39 -32.91
N THR A 295 -55.40 -22.97 -33.62
CA THR A 295 -55.48 -22.47 -35.03
C THR A 295 -54.10 -22.03 -35.57
N ASN A 296 -53.65 -22.74 -36.61
CA ASN A 296 -53.09 -22.34 -37.91
C ASN A 296 -51.83 -21.45 -38.13
N CYS A 297 -51.06 -21.95 -39.12
CA CYS A 297 -50.00 -21.40 -39.99
C CYS A 297 -50.30 -19.98 -40.53
N SER A 298 -49.40 -19.13 -41.03
CA SER A 298 -48.14 -19.27 -41.80
C SER A 298 -47.55 -17.86 -42.07
N HIS A 299 -46.25 -17.77 -42.41
CA HIS A 299 -45.56 -16.78 -43.30
C HIS A 299 -44.27 -16.14 -42.73
N GLY A 300 -43.13 -16.51 -43.35
CA GLY A 300 -42.24 -15.58 -44.06
C GLY A 300 -41.36 -14.57 -43.30
N GLY A 301 -40.04 -14.88 -43.23
CA GLY A 301 -38.98 -13.98 -43.71
C GLY A 301 -38.49 -12.80 -42.85
N LEU A 302 -37.18 -12.87 -42.53
CA LEU A 302 -36.21 -11.80 -42.22
C LEU A 302 -36.13 -11.26 -40.78
N SER A 303 -34.92 -11.37 -40.22
CA SER A 303 -34.44 -10.95 -38.88
C SER A 303 -34.45 -9.42 -38.66
N PRO A 304 -34.34 -8.89 -37.40
CA PRO A 304 -33.07 -8.87 -36.65
C PRO A 304 -33.15 -9.02 -35.10
N SER A 305 -31.97 -9.31 -34.53
CA SER A 305 -31.53 -9.48 -33.13
C SER A 305 -32.18 -8.64 -32.00
N LEU A 306 -32.41 -9.25 -30.82
CA LEU A 306 -31.96 -8.78 -29.48
C LEU A 306 -32.41 -9.75 -28.34
N LEU A 307 -31.46 -10.17 -27.50
CA LEU A 307 -31.60 -10.69 -26.12
C LEU A 307 -32.40 -11.98 -25.88
N ASP A 308 -31.72 -13.14 -25.90
CA ASP A 308 -32.19 -14.32 -25.15
C ASP A 308 -31.81 -14.17 -23.67
N TYR A 309 -32.84 -13.93 -22.85
CA TYR A 309 -32.85 -14.18 -21.42
C TYR A 309 -33.35 -15.62 -21.22
N ASP A 310 -32.47 -16.60 -21.28
CA ASP A 310 -32.84 -17.98 -20.95
C ASP A 310 -33.13 -18.10 -19.45
N THR A 311 -34.42 -18.07 -19.13
CA THR A 311 -34.98 -18.17 -17.78
C THR A 311 -35.72 -19.49 -17.65
N GLU A 312 -35.04 -20.63 -17.79
CA GLU A 312 -35.67 -21.92 -17.50
C GLU A 312 -34.66 -22.88 -16.86
N ASN A 313 -34.67 -22.94 -15.52
CA ASN A 313 -34.67 -24.17 -14.70
C ASN A 313 -34.53 -23.83 -13.20
N LEU A 314 -35.46 -23.06 -12.65
CA LEU A 314 -35.56 -22.88 -11.20
C LEU A 314 -36.50 -23.95 -10.65
N ASN A 315 -35.91 -24.94 -9.98
CA ASN A 315 -36.61 -26.03 -9.32
C ASN A 315 -37.50 -25.47 -8.18
N SER A 316 -38.81 -25.40 -8.40
CA SER A 316 -39.75 -24.77 -7.47
C SER A 316 -39.74 -25.41 -6.07
N ASP A 317 -39.41 -26.70 -5.97
CA ASP A 317 -39.33 -27.42 -4.69
C ASP A 317 -38.14 -26.98 -3.81
N GLU A 318 -37.04 -26.51 -4.41
CA GLU A 318 -35.87 -26.02 -3.69
C GLU A 318 -36.12 -24.62 -3.09
N ILE A 319 -36.96 -23.82 -3.78
CA ILE A 319 -37.40 -22.51 -3.30
C ILE A 319 -38.42 -22.68 -2.15
N TYR A 320 -39.35 -23.62 -2.25
CA TYR A 320 -40.32 -23.89 -1.17
C TYR A 320 -39.68 -24.53 0.07
N SER A 321 -38.68 -25.42 -0.11
CA SER A 321 -37.90 -25.97 1.01
C SER A 321 -37.01 -24.91 1.67
N SER A 322 -36.41 -24.01 0.87
CA SER A 322 -35.65 -22.86 1.39
C SER A 322 -36.55 -21.88 2.17
N LEU A 323 -37.74 -21.56 1.65
CA LEU A 323 -38.71 -20.72 2.34
C LEU A 323 -39.19 -21.35 3.65
N ARG A 324 -39.50 -22.65 3.66
CA ARG A 324 -39.89 -23.37 4.89
C ARG A 324 -38.75 -23.40 5.92
N GLY A 325 -37.51 -23.64 5.49
CA GLY A 325 -36.34 -23.61 6.37
C GLY A 325 -36.07 -22.23 6.98
N VAL A 326 -36.33 -21.15 6.23
CA VAL A 326 -36.26 -19.77 6.75
C VAL A 326 -37.37 -19.50 7.76
N THR A 327 -38.60 -19.99 7.53
CA THR A 327 -39.70 -19.86 8.50
C THR A 327 -39.40 -20.61 9.80
N GLU A 328 -38.87 -21.84 9.73
CA GLU A 328 -38.49 -22.62 10.92
C GLU A 328 -37.32 -21.99 11.71
N ALA A 329 -36.39 -21.31 11.02
CA ALA A 329 -35.30 -20.58 11.67
C ALA A 329 -35.78 -19.33 12.41
N ILE A 330 -36.79 -18.64 11.88
CA ILE A 330 -37.40 -17.45 12.49
C ILE A 330 -38.22 -17.84 13.73
N GLU A 331 -38.99 -18.92 13.67
CA GLU A 331 -39.74 -19.44 14.83
C GLU A 331 -38.80 -19.88 15.96
N LYS A 332 -37.67 -20.53 15.63
CA LYS A 332 -36.64 -20.90 16.62
C LYS A 332 -35.95 -19.69 17.27
N PHE A 333 -35.77 -18.60 16.53
CA PHE A 333 -35.22 -17.35 17.09
C PHE A 333 -36.23 -16.63 17.98
N SER A 334 -37.52 -16.67 17.62
CA SER A 334 -38.61 -16.13 18.43
C SER A 334 -38.81 -16.91 19.74
N PHE A 335 -38.64 -18.24 19.72
CA PHE A 335 -38.79 -19.08 20.92
C PHE A 335 -37.62 -18.89 21.91
N ARG A 336 -36.40 -18.70 21.40
CA ARG A 336 -35.20 -18.50 22.25
C ARG A 336 -35.12 -17.12 22.89
N SER A 337 -35.69 -16.10 22.26
CA SER A 337 -35.71 -14.72 22.80
C SER A 337 -36.80 -14.48 23.85
N GLN A 338 -37.76 -15.40 23.99
CA GLN A 338 -38.78 -15.35 25.03
C GLN A 338 -38.37 -16.08 26.33
N GLU A 339 -37.34 -16.93 26.29
CA GLU A 339 -36.87 -17.72 27.44
C GLU A 339 -35.83 -16.97 28.30
N ASP A 340 -35.14 -15.96 27.76
CA ASP A 340 -34.13 -15.15 28.48
C ASP A 340 -34.71 -14.00 29.34
N LEU A 341 -36.04 -13.87 29.43
CA LEU A 341 -36.71 -12.79 30.18
C LEU A 341 -37.47 -13.23 31.44
N ASN A 342 -37.39 -14.51 31.83
CA ASN A 342 -38.05 -15.00 33.05
C ASN A 342 -37.13 -15.91 33.88
N GLU A 343 -36.26 -15.30 34.70
CA GLU A 343 -35.82 -15.91 35.96
C GLU A 343 -36.00 -14.92 37.13
N PRO A 344 -36.63 -15.33 38.26
CA PRO A 344 -36.87 -14.45 39.40
C PRO A 344 -35.67 -14.40 40.34
N VAL A 345 -35.19 -13.19 40.64
CA VAL A 345 -34.13 -12.90 41.62
C VAL A 345 -34.58 -13.30 43.03
N LYS A 346 -33.97 -14.34 43.60
CA LYS A 346 -34.09 -14.70 45.03
C LYS A 346 -33.12 -13.87 45.88
N ARG A 347 -33.71 -13.16 46.85
CA ARG A 347 -33.07 -12.56 48.03
C ARG A 347 -32.71 -13.63 49.05
N ASP A 348 -31.61 -13.45 49.80
CA ASP A 348 -31.56 -13.67 51.27
C ASP A 348 -30.26 -13.08 51.92
N PRO A 349 -30.09 -13.04 53.27
CA PRO A 349 -29.90 -11.77 53.99
C PRO A 349 -28.63 -11.63 54.87
N ARG A 350 -28.33 -10.36 55.21
CA ARG A 350 -27.58 -9.72 56.33
C ARG A 350 -26.86 -10.56 57.41
N LYS A 351 -25.63 -10.12 57.75
CA LYS A 351 -25.02 -9.77 59.09
C LYS A 351 -23.48 -9.96 59.03
N ASP A 352 -22.58 -9.25 59.70
CA ASP A 352 -22.58 -8.22 60.75
C ASP A 352 -21.18 -7.53 60.78
N GLY A 353 -21.14 -6.24 61.17
CA GLY A 353 -20.07 -5.57 61.95
C GLY A 353 -18.85 -4.99 61.23
N ASP A 354 -18.27 -3.84 61.59
CA ASP A 354 -18.65 -2.70 62.43
C ASP A 354 -17.55 -1.60 62.26
N LEU A 355 -17.87 -0.33 62.49
CA LEU A 355 -16.98 0.79 62.97
C LEU A 355 -15.84 1.27 62.01
N ILE A 356 -15.60 2.57 61.70
CA ILE A 356 -15.67 3.85 62.45
C ILE A 356 -15.69 5.08 61.49
N SER A 357 -16.55 6.08 61.78
CA SER A 357 -16.44 7.57 61.63
C SER A 357 -16.08 8.23 60.27
N ARG A 358 -16.57 9.44 59.91
CA ARG A 358 -17.39 10.46 60.57
C ARG A 358 -17.97 11.42 59.51
N GLU A 359 -19.23 11.81 59.75
CA GLU A 359 -19.87 13.13 59.63
C GLU A 359 -19.44 14.17 58.57
N ALA A 360 -20.40 14.55 57.72
CA ALA A 360 -21.19 15.82 57.78
C ALA A 360 -22.01 15.95 56.47
N GLY A 361 -23.33 16.21 56.39
CA GLY A 361 -24.33 16.64 57.36
C GLY A 361 -25.11 17.85 56.82
N MET A 362 -26.42 17.66 56.56
CA MET A 362 -27.53 18.64 56.34
C MET A 362 -27.60 19.39 54.98
N ALA A 363 -28.67 19.39 54.16
CA ALA A 363 -30.14 19.44 54.29
C ALA A 363 -30.77 20.87 54.45
N SER A 364 -31.34 21.39 53.34
CA SER A 364 -32.66 22.07 53.08
C SER A 364 -33.26 23.13 54.07
N PRO A 365 -34.34 23.92 53.74
CA PRO A 365 -34.83 24.55 52.49
C PRO A 365 -35.44 26.01 52.65
N VAL A 366 -36.02 26.58 51.56
CA VAL A 366 -37.04 27.66 51.41
C VAL A 366 -36.72 29.15 51.74
N SER A 367 -36.89 30.07 50.77
CA SER A 367 -37.83 31.24 50.75
C SER A 367 -37.51 32.28 49.66
N ASP A 368 -38.59 32.87 49.11
CA ASP A 368 -38.73 33.77 47.94
C ASP A 368 -37.94 35.09 47.92
N LEU A 369 -37.63 35.61 46.71
CA LEU A 369 -37.98 36.98 46.30
C LEU A 369 -37.78 37.23 44.77
N ARG A 370 -38.91 37.25 44.06
CA ARG A 370 -39.36 38.35 43.16
C ARG A 370 -38.44 38.80 42.00
N GLY A 371 -38.87 38.44 40.78
CA GLY A 371 -39.06 39.42 39.71
C GLY A 371 -38.29 39.18 38.40
N GLY A 372 -39.05 38.84 37.35
CA GLY A 372 -38.84 39.43 36.02
C GLY A 372 -38.37 38.54 34.87
N SER A 373 -39.29 37.69 34.38
CA SER A 373 -39.60 37.45 32.95
C SER A 373 -38.52 36.93 31.99
N ASP A 374 -38.59 35.61 31.76
CA ASP A 374 -38.90 34.92 30.50
C ASP A 374 -38.26 35.38 29.17
N MET A 375 -37.47 34.47 28.57
CA MET A 375 -37.80 33.61 27.39
C MET A 375 -37.76 34.39 26.07
N VAL A 376 -37.07 33.96 25.02
CA VAL A 376 -37.42 32.88 24.06
C VAL A 376 -36.18 32.72 23.15
N GLU A 377 -35.52 31.57 23.09
CA GLU A 377 -35.69 30.48 22.11
C GLU A 377 -35.27 30.81 20.66
N GLY A 378 -34.48 29.91 20.06
CA GLY A 378 -34.73 29.47 18.69
C GLY A 378 -33.79 29.94 17.57
N GLY A 379 -32.86 29.05 17.19
CA GLY A 379 -32.89 28.45 15.85
C GLY A 379 -32.26 29.17 14.64
N ARG A 380 -31.11 28.62 14.21
CA ARG A 380 -30.71 28.22 12.83
C ARG A 380 -30.54 29.25 11.68
N MET A 381 -29.53 28.89 10.86
CA MET A 381 -29.21 29.31 9.47
C MET A 381 -28.56 30.69 9.31
N ALA A 382 -27.71 31.02 8.34
CA ALA A 382 -26.76 30.37 7.43
C ALA A 382 -26.20 31.55 6.58
N LEU A 383 -24.93 31.49 6.16
CA LEU A 383 -24.32 32.26 5.06
C LEU A 383 -24.29 33.81 5.16
N ASP A 384 -23.10 34.41 5.14
CA ASP A 384 -22.73 35.25 4.00
C ASP A 384 -21.20 35.41 3.86
N ASN A 385 -20.80 35.73 2.64
CA ASN A 385 -19.46 35.71 2.07
C ASN A 385 -18.92 37.14 1.91
N LYS A 386 -17.60 37.25 1.63
CA LYS A 386 -16.86 38.37 0.98
C LYS A 386 -16.25 39.54 1.79
N THR A 387 -14.91 39.45 1.92
CA THR A 387 -13.85 40.39 1.45
C THR A 387 -13.91 41.90 1.76
N SER A 388 -12.89 42.41 2.48
CA SER A 388 -11.94 43.48 2.09
C SER A 388 -11.03 43.83 3.29
N LEU A 389 -9.74 43.48 3.25
CA LEU A 389 -8.58 44.35 2.93
C LEU A 389 -8.37 45.60 3.81
N LEU A 390 -7.24 45.54 4.52
CA LEU A 390 -6.29 46.61 4.87
C LEU A 390 -6.76 47.77 5.78
N ASN A 391 -6.21 47.81 7.00
CA ASN A 391 -5.38 48.95 7.40
C ASN A 391 -4.50 48.65 8.63
N THR A 392 -3.21 48.86 8.44
CA THR A 392 -2.11 48.87 9.42
C THR A 392 -2.09 50.16 10.24
N GLN A 393 -1.79 50.08 11.54
CA GLN A 393 -1.10 51.15 12.31
C GLN A 393 -0.61 50.62 13.69
N PRO A 394 0.33 51.31 14.40
CA PRO A 394 1.63 50.75 14.81
C PRO A 394 1.84 50.65 16.34
N PRO A 395 2.97 50.12 16.84
CA PRO A 395 3.20 49.97 18.28
C PRO A 395 3.84 51.22 18.91
N ARG A 396 3.39 51.58 20.12
CA ARG A 396 4.07 52.53 21.02
C ARG A 396 4.89 51.78 22.08
N ALA A 397 6.15 52.18 22.22
CA ALA A 397 7.05 51.82 23.30
C ALA A 397 7.02 52.87 24.43
N PHE A 398 7.35 52.44 25.65
CA PHE A 398 7.74 53.31 26.77
C PHE A 398 9.20 53.01 27.18
N THR A 399 9.92 54.11 27.42
CA THR A 399 11.34 54.36 27.79
C THR A 399 11.78 53.72 29.13
N GLY A 400 12.95 53.07 29.33
CA GLY A 400 14.35 53.57 29.41
C GLY A 400 14.84 53.64 30.90
N PRO A 401 16.15 53.77 31.29
CA PRO A 401 17.35 53.99 30.45
C PRO A 401 18.77 53.51 30.97
N ARG A 402 19.80 53.66 30.09
CA ARG A 402 21.28 53.85 30.26
C ARG A 402 22.20 52.63 30.56
N GLY A 403 23.38 52.47 29.93
CA GLY A 403 24.04 53.23 28.86
C GLY A 403 25.48 52.76 28.53
N ARG A 404 26.01 53.29 27.39
CA ARG A 404 27.41 53.38 26.90
C ARG A 404 28.12 52.09 26.43
N ASP A 405 28.93 52.05 25.36
CA ASP A 405 29.36 53.01 24.32
C ASP A 405 30.00 52.24 23.12
N TYR A 406 29.81 52.78 21.90
CA TYR A 406 30.68 52.82 20.70
C TYR A 406 31.17 51.55 19.92
N SER A 407 30.88 51.58 18.60
CA SER A 407 31.25 50.71 17.43
C SER A 407 32.67 51.05 16.88
N PRO A 408 33.34 50.40 15.87
CA PRO A 408 32.83 49.57 14.74
C PRO A 408 33.71 48.39 14.21
N TYR A 409 33.10 47.53 13.36
CA TYR A 409 33.66 46.46 12.50
C TYR A 409 34.70 46.97 11.46
N PRO A 410 35.38 46.14 10.59
CA PRO A 410 35.48 44.67 10.43
C PRO A 410 36.94 44.13 10.13
N TYR A 411 37.23 42.82 10.32
CA TYR A 411 38.03 41.99 9.37
C TYR A 411 38.06 40.49 9.78
N SER A 412 38.59 39.68 8.87
CA SER A 412 38.37 38.26 8.56
C SER A 412 39.05 37.18 9.44
N ASP A 413 38.66 35.94 9.11
CA ASP A 413 39.41 34.67 9.10
C ASP A 413 39.34 33.70 10.30
N SER A 414 38.75 32.52 9.98
CA SER A 414 39.11 31.14 10.32
C SER A 414 39.71 30.81 11.69
N ILE A 415 39.08 29.88 12.44
CA ILE A 415 39.66 28.60 12.92
C ILE A 415 38.71 27.87 13.89
N ASN A 416 38.64 26.54 13.73
CA ASN A 416 38.01 25.54 14.59
C ASN A 416 38.42 25.63 16.08
N SER A 417 37.46 25.45 16.99
CA SER A 417 37.59 24.61 18.22
C SER A 417 36.29 24.67 19.02
N TYR A 418 35.56 23.55 19.12
CA TYR A 418 34.49 23.38 20.10
C TYR A 418 35.11 22.88 21.40
N ASP A 419 35.26 23.78 22.37
CA ASP A 419 35.68 23.44 23.72
C ASP A 419 34.47 22.97 24.54
N LYS A 420 34.59 21.76 25.10
CA LYS A 420 33.52 21.00 25.75
C LYS A 420 33.88 20.81 27.21
N THR A 421 33.97 21.90 27.97
CA THR A 421 34.17 21.87 29.43
C THR A 421 33.34 22.93 30.13
N ALA A 422 32.05 22.64 30.35
CA ALA A 422 31.23 23.33 31.35
C ALA A 422 29.88 22.62 31.55
N LEU A 423 29.89 21.40 32.11
CA LEU A 423 28.74 20.84 32.83
C LEU A 423 29.13 19.48 33.45
N LYS A 424 29.96 19.54 34.49
CA LYS A 424 30.12 18.46 35.46
C LYS A 424 30.29 19.09 36.83
N GLU A 425 29.19 19.45 37.47
CA GLU A 425 29.07 19.63 38.92
C GLU A 425 27.59 19.79 39.31
N ALA A 426 26.99 18.70 39.77
CA ALA A 426 26.01 18.65 40.87
C ALA A 426 25.50 17.20 41.07
N VAL A 427 26.35 16.41 41.74
CA VAL A 427 26.06 15.42 42.79
C VAL A 427 24.79 14.56 42.70
N PHE A 428 24.97 13.25 42.47
CA PHE A 428 24.52 12.14 43.34
C PHE A 428 25.44 10.91 43.06
N ASP A 429 26.02 10.36 44.14
CA ASP A 429 26.83 9.12 44.36
C ASP A 429 27.07 8.21 43.14
N ASP A 430 28.30 7.85 42.72
CA ASP A 430 29.45 7.25 43.43
C ASP A 430 29.16 5.88 44.08
N ASP A 431 29.19 4.84 43.24
CA ASP A 431 29.81 3.53 43.51
C ASP A 431 29.42 2.57 42.37
N MET A 432 30.24 2.49 41.31
CA MET A 432 30.38 1.31 40.44
C MET A 432 31.51 1.42 39.38
N ASP A 433 32.40 2.43 39.46
CA ASP A 433 33.61 2.49 38.61
C ASP A 433 34.82 1.86 39.30
N GLN A 434 34.72 0.58 39.62
CA GLN A 434 35.88 -0.29 39.79
C GLN A 434 35.50 -1.68 39.30
N LEU A 435 35.81 -1.97 38.03
CA LEU A 435 36.38 -3.24 37.55
C LEU A 435 36.36 -3.30 36.00
N ARG A 436 37.58 -3.28 35.44
CA ARG A 436 38.01 -3.81 34.11
C ARG A 436 38.00 -2.85 32.90
N ASP A 437 39.18 -2.30 32.65
CA ASP A 437 39.75 -2.17 31.30
C ASP A 437 39.83 -3.55 30.63
N VAL A 438 38.80 -3.90 29.88
CA VAL A 438 38.84 -4.88 28.80
C VAL A 438 38.21 -4.15 27.61
N PRO A 439 38.74 -4.24 26.38
CA PRO A 439 38.03 -3.72 25.21
C PRO A 439 36.71 -4.50 25.13
N ILE A 440 35.62 -3.89 25.60
CA ILE A 440 34.29 -4.47 25.48
C ILE A 440 34.02 -4.51 24.00
N ASP A 441 33.76 -5.69 23.46
CA ASP A 441 33.31 -5.83 22.09
C ASP A 441 31.94 -5.13 22.01
N HIS A 442 31.93 -3.88 21.56
CA HIS A 442 30.72 -3.05 21.54
C HIS A 442 29.62 -3.69 20.67
N SER A 443 29.98 -4.63 19.78
CA SER A 443 29.03 -5.43 19.02
C SER A 443 28.25 -6.41 19.91
N ASP A 444 28.92 -7.15 20.80
CA ASP A 444 28.28 -8.09 21.74
C ASP A 444 27.36 -7.36 22.72
N LEU A 445 27.79 -6.20 23.24
CA LEU A 445 26.97 -5.36 24.11
C LEU A 445 25.69 -4.90 23.39
N VAL A 446 25.80 -4.48 22.12
CA VAL A 446 24.65 -4.04 21.33
C VAL A 446 23.72 -5.22 21.02
N ALA A 447 24.24 -6.41 20.78
CA ALA A 447 23.41 -7.60 20.59
C ALA A 447 22.55 -7.91 21.82
N ASP A 448 23.12 -7.82 23.03
CA ASP A 448 22.39 -8.02 24.29
C ASP A 448 21.34 -6.93 24.52
N LEU A 449 21.68 -5.66 24.23
CA LEU A 449 20.73 -4.54 24.31
C LEU A 449 19.56 -4.72 23.34
N LEU A 450 19.83 -5.13 22.10
CA LEU A 450 18.79 -5.36 21.09
C LEU A 450 17.88 -6.52 21.48
N LYS A 451 18.43 -7.58 22.06
CA LYS A 451 17.67 -8.71 22.59
C LYS A 451 16.72 -8.27 23.71
N GLU A 452 17.18 -7.45 24.63
CA GLU A 452 16.33 -6.95 25.72
C GLU A 452 15.25 -6.00 25.22
N LEU A 453 15.58 -5.10 24.28
CA LEU A 453 14.61 -4.19 23.67
C LEU A 453 13.55 -4.92 22.82
N SER A 454 13.90 -6.04 22.18
CA SER A 454 12.95 -6.87 21.42
C SER A 454 11.92 -7.60 22.30
N ASN A 455 12.17 -7.67 23.61
CA ASN A 455 11.36 -8.45 24.54
C ASN A 455 10.30 -7.57 25.22
N HIS A 456 9.11 -7.42 24.62
CA HIS A 456 8.01 -6.60 25.18
C HIS A 456 7.27 -7.24 26.38
N ASN A 457 8.02 -7.80 27.33
CA ASN A 457 7.53 -8.47 28.53
C ASN A 457 7.41 -7.50 29.72
N GLU A 458 7.06 -8.02 30.91
CA GLU A 458 6.93 -7.24 32.17
C GLU A 458 8.26 -6.68 32.72
N ARG A 459 9.39 -6.93 32.04
CA ARG A 459 10.74 -6.43 32.38
C ARG A 459 10.92 -4.96 32.01
N VAL A 460 10.24 -4.08 32.73
CA VAL A 460 10.23 -2.64 32.43
C VAL A 460 11.57 -1.98 32.78
N GLU A 461 12.18 -2.33 33.91
CA GLU A 461 13.42 -1.68 34.38
C GLU A 461 14.63 -2.08 33.56
N GLU A 462 14.73 -3.35 33.13
CA GLU A 462 15.79 -3.83 32.25
C GLU A 462 15.76 -3.15 30.89
N ARG A 463 14.56 -2.93 30.34
CA ARG A 463 14.39 -2.21 29.07
C ARG A 463 14.70 -0.72 29.18
N LYS A 464 14.36 -0.10 30.31
CA LYS A 464 14.82 1.28 30.60
C LYS A 464 16.34 1.32 30.68
N GLY A 465 16.96 0.36 31.37
CA GLY A 465 18.41 0.18 31.41
C GLY A 465 19.02 0.06 30.02
N ALA A 466 18.43 -0.78 29.16
CA ALA A 466 18.90 -0.99 27.79
C ALA A 466 18.81 0.29 26.93
N LEU A 467 17.71 1.06 27.05
CA LEU A 467 17.59 2.36 26.37
C LEU A 467 18.62 3.39 26.89
N CYS A 468 18.91 3.38 28.18
CA CYS A 468 19.93 4.25 28.78
C CYS A 468 21.35 3.90 28.30
N GLU A 469 21.69 2.61 28.22
CA GLU A 469 22.97 2.17 27.66
C GLU A 469 23.09 2.48 26.17
N LEU A 470 22.01 2.24 25.40
CA LEU A 470 21.98 2.63 23.99
C LEU A 470 22.16 4.16 23.83
N LEU A 471 21.59 4.97 24.73
CA LEU A 471 21.82 6.41 24.74
C LEU A 471 23.28 6.78 24.98
N LYS A 472 24.02 6.02 25.81
CA LYS A 472 25.47 6.25 26.00
C LYS A 472 26.23 5.91 24.72
N ILE A 473 25.95 4.77 24.11
CA ILE A 473 26.55 4.34 22.84
C ILE A 473 26.29 5.35 21.72
N THR A 474 25.12 6.01 21.69
CA THR A 474 24.85 7.07 20.70
C THR A 474 25.72 8.31 20.83
N ARG A 475 26.30 8.54 22.01
CA ARG A 475 27.17 9.69 22.29
C ARG A 475 28.64 9.36 22.06
N GLU A 476 28.98 8.08 22.08
CA GLU A 476 30.30 7.56 21.77
C GLU A 476 30.37 7.33 20.25
N ASP A 477 31.25 8.04 19.54
CA ASP A 477 31.30 8.05 18.07
C ASP A 477 31.93 6.76 17.51
N ASN A 478 31.29 5.61 17.74
CA ASN A 478 31.76 4.30 17.34
C ASN A 478 31.13 3.85 16.02
N LEU A 479 31.73 4.29 14.91
CA LEU A 479 31.20 4.11 13.55
C LEU A 479 30.89 2.65 13.17
N GLY A 480 31.63 1.66 13.69
CA GLY A 480 31.47 0.24 13.32
C GLY A 480 30.13 -0.35 13.73
N VAL A 481 29.70 -0.09 14.98
CA VAL A 481 28.40 -0.53 15.50
C VAL A 481 27.24 0.01 14.66
N TRP A 482 27.34 1.26 14.24
CA TRP A 482 26.30 1.94 13.48
C TRP A 482 26.24 1.51 12.01
N GLU A 483 27.31 0.98 11.43
CA GLU A 483 27.24 0.37 10.09
C GLU A 483 26.50 -0.97 10.11
N GLU A 484 26.74 -1.78 11.14
CA GLU A 484 26.17 -3.12 11.22
C GLU A 484 24.72 -3.12 11.75
N HIS A 485 24.43 -2.37 12.81
CA HIS A 485 23.20 -2.52 13.58
C HIS A 485 22.19 -1.38 13.44
N PHE A 486 22.51 -0.28 12.74
CA PHE A 486 21.63 0.90 12.70
C PHE A 486 20.20 0.59 12.27
N LYS A 487 20.00 -0.25 11.24
CA LYS A 487 18.65 -0.62 10.78
C LYS A 487 17.86 -1.32 11.88
N THR A 488 18.48 -2.27 12.58
CA THR A 488 17.86 -3.05 13.65
C THR A 488 17.56 -2.15 14.86
N ILE A 489 18.53 -1.33 15.26
CA ILE A 489 18.37 -0.33 16.34
C ILE A 489 17.20 0.61 16.04
N LEU A 490 17.16 1.18 14.83
CA LEU A 490 16.11 2.12 14.44
C LEU A 490 14.73 1.46 14.45
N LEU A 491 14.58 0.28 13.85
CA LEU A 491 13.29 -0.41 13.79
C LEU A 491 12.80 -0.79 15.19
N LEU A 492 13.67 -1.31 16.06
CA LEU A 492 13.32 -1.62 17.44
C LEU A 492 12.96 -0.38 18.25
N LEU A 493 13.68 0.74 18.08
CA LEU A 493 13.32 1.99 18.74
C LEU A 493 11.94 2.49 18.29
N LEU A 494 11.63 2.40 17.00
CA LEU A 494 10.32 2.80 16.47
C LEU A 494 9.19 1.85 16.92
N GLU A 495 9.48 0.57 17.11
CA GLU A 495 8.55 -0.39 17.71
C GLU A 495 8.35 -0.12 19.21
N THR A 496 9.41 0.26 19.92
CA THR A 496 9.39 0.63 21.35
C THR A 496 8.55 1.89 21.61
N LEU A 497 8.27 2.72 20.60
CA LEU A 497 7.29 3.80 20.71
C LEU A 497 5.86 3.31 20.95
N GLY A 498 5.59 2.02 20.73
CA GLY A 498 4.31 1.37 21.05
C GLY A 498 4.27 0.69 22.42
N ASP A 499 5.27 0.92 23.29
CA ASP A 499 5.35 0.20 24.57
C ASP A 499 4.19 0.51 25.52
N LYS A 500 3.86 -0.43 26.42
CA LYS A 500 2.86 -0.23 27.47
C LYS A 500 3.28 0.85 28.46
N ASP A 501 4.57 0.91 28.79
CA ASP A 501 5.10 1.86 29.77
C ASP A 501 5.46 3.22 29.12
N HIS A 502 4.92 4.31 29.67
CA HIS A 502 5.12 5.65 29.10
C HIS A 502 6.55 6.18 29.27
N ALA A 503 7.28 5.75 30.31
CA ALA A 503 8.65 6.17 30.52
C ALA A 503 9.58 5.51 29.49
N ILE A 504 9.32 4.25 29.12
CA ILE A 504 10.00 3.57 28.01
C ILE A 504 9.76 4.30 26.68
N ARG A 505 8.50 4.63 26.35
CA ARG A 505 8.17 5.40 25.12
C ARG A 505 8.89 6.75 25.08
N ALA A 506 8.91 7.48 26.20
CA ALA A 506 9.60 8.76 26.30
C ALA A 506 11.13 8.61 26.15
N LEU A 507 11.74 7.57 26.74
CA LEU A 507 13.17 7.28 26.60
C LEU A 507 13.53 6.91 25.16
N ALA A 508 12.72 6.09 24.48
CA ALA A 508 12.94 5.72 23.09
C ALA A 508 12.96 6.95 22.16
N LEU A 509 12.06 7.92 22.38
CA LEU A 509 12.08 9.21 21.65
C LEU A 509 13.35 10.02 21.93
N ARG A 510 13.86 10.00 23.16
CA ARG A 510 15.13 10.67 23.50
C ARG A 510 16.33 10.01 22.83
N VAL A 511 16.37 8.68 22.78
CA VAL A 511 17.41 7.94 22.04
C VAL A 511 17.33 8.25 20.56
N LEU A 512 16.14 8.18 19.96
CA LEU A 512 15.93 8.52 18.55
C LEU A 512 16.41 9.94 18.22
N ARG A 513 16.07 10.91 19.08
CA ARG A 513 16.53 12.30 18.96
C ARG A 513 18.06 12.40 18.96
N GLU A 514 18.76 11.66 19.81
CA GLU A 514 20.22 11.71 19.89
C GLU A 514 20.88 11.08 18.66
N ILE A 515 20.34 9.96 18.15
CA ILE A 515 20.81 9.34 16.89
C ILE A 515 20.65 10.31 15.72
N LEU A 516 19.50 10.99 15.63
CA LEU A 516 19.23 11.98 14.58
C LEU A 516 20.21 13.14 14.58
N ARG A 517 20.60 13.59 15.77
CA ARG A 517 21.56 14.69 15.95
C ARG A 517 22.97 14.28 15.56
N ASN A 518 23.40 13.08 15.93
CA ASN A 518 24.78 12.64 15.74
C ASN A 518 25.00 12.02 14.34
N GLN A 519 23.98 11.38 13.77
CA GLN A 519 24.11 10.63 12.51
C GLN A 519 22.95 10.87 11.51
N PRO A 520 22.69 12.13 11.13
CA PRO A 520 21.55 12.48 10.26
C PRO A 520 21.57 11.79 8.89
N ALA A 521 22.76 11.56 8.33
CA ALA A 521 22.91 10.96 7.00
C ALA A 521 22.32 9.54 6.90
N ARG A 522 22.34 8.77 8.00
CA ARG A 522 21.84 7.38 8.02
C ARG A 522 20.31 7.29 7.86
N PHE A 523 19.60 8.37 8.16
CA PHE A 523 18.15 8.43 8.03
C PHE A 523 17.66 8.66 6.59
N LYS A 524 18.53 8.87 5.60
CA LYS A 524 18.12 9.15 4.21
C LYS A 524 17.11 8.13 3.65
N ASN A 525 17.25 6.85 3.97
CA ASN A 525 16.34 5.80 3.51
C ASN A 525 15.18 5.51 4.49
N TYR A 526 15.16 6.15 5.66
CA TYR A 526 14.20 5.90 6.74
C TYR A 526 13.46 7.16 7.21
N ALA A 527 13.72 8.31 6.58
CA ALA A 527 13.19 9.60 7.00
C ALA A 527 11.67 9.63 7.02
N GLU A 528 11.01 9.05 6.00
CA GLU A 528 9.55 9.00 5.92
C GLU A 528 8.95 8.22 7.10
N LEU A 529 9.43 7.01 7.33
CA LEU A 529 9.00 6.17 8.46
C LEU A 529 9.25 6.87 9.80
N THR A 530 10.44 7.47 9.97
CA THR A 530 10.85 8.12 11.23
C THR A 530 10.01 9.37 11.51
N ILE A 531 9.75 10.19 10.49
CA ILE A 531 8.88 11.38 10.60
C ILE A 531 7.46 10.95 10.97
N MET A 532 6.89 9.98 10.25
CA MET A 532 5.53 9.49 10.55
C MET A 532 5.41 8.97 11.98
N LYS A 533 6.31 8.08 12.39
CA LYS A 533 6.29 7.49 13.74
C LYS A 533 6.50 8.50 14.86
N THR A 534 7.38 9.49 14.65
CA THR A 534 7.60 10.56 15.63
C THR A 534 6.38 11.47 15.75
N LEU A 535 5.70 11.78 14.63
CA LEU A 535 4.47 12.56 14.65
C LEU A 535 3.31 11.77 15.28
N GLU A 536 3.20 10.46 15.02
CA GLU A 536 2.20 9.58 15.66
C GLU A 536 2.31 9.60 17.20
N ALA A 537 3.52 9.71 17.75
CA ALA A 537 3.75 9.77 19.21
C ALA A 537 3.13 11.01 19.89
N HIS A 538 2.68 12.02 19.14
CA HIS A 538 1.95 13.17 19.69
C HIS A 538 0.51 12.81 20.11
N LYS A 539 0.01 11.64 19.70
CA LYS A 539 -1.29 11.09 20.17
C LYS A 539 -1.22 10.49 21.58
N ASP A 540 -0.06 10.45 22.21
CA ASP A 540 0.12 9.83 23.52
C ASP A 540 -0.70 10.53 24.61
N SER A 541 -1.22 9.75 25.56
CA SER A 541 -1.96 10.27 26.71
C SER A 541 -1.04 10.96 27.74
N HIS A 542 0.25 10.63 27.76
CA HIS A 542 1.21 11.16 28.72
C HIS A 542 1.98 12.35 28.16
N LYS A 543 1.90 13.48 28.88
CA LYS A 543 2.56 14.74 28.50
C LYS A 543 4.07 14.62 28.33
N GLU A 544 4.73 13.74 29.07
CA GLU A 544 6.17 13.52 28.96
C GLU A 544 6.58 12.92 27.60
N VAL A 545 5.76 12.00 27.09
CA VAL A 545 5.97 11.38 25.78
C VAL A 545 5.74 12.42 24.68
N VAL A 546 4.66 13.19 24.79
CA VAL A 546 4.36 14.28 23.84
C VAL A 546 5.49 15.31 23.80
N ARG A 547 6.05 15.70 24.96
CA ARG A 547 7.21 16.60 25.02
C ARG A 547 8.45 15.99 24.36
N ALA A 548 8.73 14.72 24.62
CA ALA A 548 9.86 14.03 23.99
C ALA A 548 9.68 13.92 22.45
N ALA A 549 8.44 13.72 22.00
CA ALA A 549 8.08 13.66 20.58
C ALA A 549 8.26 15.01 19.91
N GLU A 550 7.87 16.11 20.57
CA GLU A 550 8.05 17.47 20.07
C GLU A 550 9.54 17.82 19.90
N GLU A 551 10.38 17.46 20.87
CA GLU A 551 11.83 17.65 20.79
C GLU A 551 12.47 16.82 19.67
N ALA A 552 12.03 15.57 19.51
CA ALA A 552 12.49 14.68 18.43
C ALA A 552 12.05 15.20 17.06
N ALA A 553 10.79 15.63 16.91
CA ALA A 553 10.25 16.23 15.69
C ALA A 553 11.00 17.52 15.30
N SER A 554 11.33 18.36 16.29
CA SER A 554 12.15 19.55 16.04
C SER A 554 13.57 19.20 15.57
N THR A 555 14.14 18.12 16.09
CA THR A 555 15.47 17.63 15.67
C THR A 555 15.40 17.03 14.27
N LEU A 556 14.34 16.28 13.95
CA LEU A 556 14.07 15.77 12.59
C LEU A 556 14.02 16.89 11.55
N ALA A 557 13.21 17.93 11.82
CA ALA A 557 13.05 19.06 10.91
C ALA A 557 14.36 19.83 10.65
N SER A 558 15.31 19.78 11.58
CA SER A 558 16.61 20.42 11.46
C SER A 558 17.72 19.50 10.96
N SER A 559 17.55 18.18 11.01
CA SER A 559 18.61 17.20 10.72
C SER A 559 18.42 16.49 9.37
N ILE A 560 17.18 16.29 8.93
CA ILE A 560 16.84 15.61 7.67
C ILE A 560 16.83 16.61 6.49
N HIS A 561 17.08 16.10 5.28
CA HIS A 561 17.06 16.92 4.06
C HIS A 561 15.70 17.63 3.87
N PRO A 562 15.69 18.97 3.66
CA PRO A 562 14.44 19.73 3.66
C PRO A 562 13.40 19.26 2.64
N GLU A 563 13.81 18.88 1.43
CA GLU A 563 12.89 18.35 0.41
C GLU A 563 12.20 17.05 0.86
N GLN A 564 12.93 16.17 1.57
CA GLN A 564 12.39 14.91 2.05
C GLN A 564 11.41 15.15 3.22
N CYS A 565 11.74 16.09 4.11
CA CYS A 565 10.80 16.55 5.14
C CYS A 565 9.51 17.13 4.53
N ILE A 566 9.61 18.01 3.53
CA ILE A 566 8.44 18.62 2.89
C ILE A 566 7.58 17.57 2.19
N LYS A 567 8.20 16.63 1.47
CA LYS A 567 7.50 15.56 0.76
C LYS A 567 6.61 14.73 1.70
N VAL A 568 7.06 14.51 2.94
CA VAL A 568 6.34 13.73 3.95
C VAL A 568 5.36 14.58 4.75
N LEU A 569 5.75 15.80 5.15
CA LEU A 569 4.90 16.68 5.96
C LEU A 569 3.68 17.20 5.18
N CYS A 570 3.80 17.49 3.88
CA CYS A 570 2.70 18.07 3.09
C CYS A 570 1.44 17.17 3.04
N PRO A 571 1.53 15.88 2.70
CA PRO A 571 0.38 14.97 2.80
C PRO A 571 -0.20 14.89 4.21
N ILE A 572 0.66 14.76 5.24
CA ILE A 572 0.23 14.62 6.64
C ILE A 572 -0.57 15.83 7.12
N ILE A 573 -0.15 17.05 6.75
CA ILE A 573 -0.88 18.28 7.08
C ILE A 573 -2.31 18.26 6.52
N GLN A 574 -2.51 17.65 5.35
CA GLN A 574 -3.80 17.62 4.67
C GLN A 574 -4.70 16.47 5.13
N THR A 575 -4.13 15.32 5.48
CA THR A 575 -4.89 14.07 5.66
C THR A 575 -4.89 13.55 7.09
N ALA A 576 -3.97 13.97 7.96
CA ALA A 576 -3.89 13.47 9.32
C ALA A 576 -4.87 14.18 10.27
N ASP A 577 -5.36 13.44 11.25
CA ASP A 577 -6.19 13.98 12.32
C ASP A 577 -5.36 14.76 13.36
N TYR A 578 -6.04 15.61 14.12
CA TYR A 578 -5.47 16.23 15.32
C TYR A 578 -5.03 15.17 16.34
N PRO A 579 -3.87 15.30 17.02
CA PRO A 579 -2.92 16.42 17.00
C PRO A 579 -1.80 16.30 15.94
N ILE A 580 -1.71 15.20 15.19
CA ILE A 580 -0.61 14.92 14.25
C ILE A 580 -0.48 16.03 13.19
N ASN A 581 -1.59 16.48 12.60
CA ASN A 581 -1.57 17.54 11.61
C ASN A 581 -1.07 18.88 12.17
N LEU A 582 -1.41 19.22 13.41
CA LEU A 582 -0.96 20.45 14.07
C LEU A 582 0.56 20.43 14.26
N ASP A 583 1.13 19.33 14.71
CA ASP A 583 2.58 19.25 14.93
C ASP A 583 3.36 19.14 13.61
N ALA A 584 2.75 18.56 12.56
CA ALA A 584 3.28 18.65 11.20
C ALA A 584 3.27 20.09 10.67
N ILE A 585 2.21 20.87 10.94
CA ILE A 585 2.13 22.30 10.62
C ILE A 585 3.21 23.09 11.37
N LYS A 586 3.42 22.84 12.67
CA LYS A 586 4.47 23.50 13.46
C LYS A 586 5.89 23.19 12.99
N SER A 587 6.11 21.99 12.47
CA SER A 587 7.43 21.55 11.99
C SER A 587 7.79 22.16 10.63
N ARG A 588 6.79 22.46 9.78
CA ARG A 588 6.98 22.96 8.42
C ARG A 588 7.74 24.30 8.30
N PRO A 589 7.43 25.36 9.09
CA PRO A 589 8.17 26.61 9.05
C PRO A 589 9.68 26.45 9.28
N LYS A 590 10.07 25.56 10.21
CA LYS A 590 11.48 25.27 10.51
C LYS A 590 12.22 24.68 9.31
N VAL A 591 11.55 23.81 8.55
CA VAL A 591 12.11 23.22 7.33
C VAL A 591 12.23 24.26 6.21
N ILE A 592 11.22 25.11 6.04
CA ILE A 592 11.21 26.17 5.02
C ILE A 592 12.30 27.22 5.28
N GLU A 593 12.49 27.63 6.55
CA GLU A 593 13.54 28.59 6.92
C GLU A 593 14.94 28.07 6.55
N ARG A 594 15.14 26.75 6.62
CA ARG A 594 16.40 26.11 6.23
C ARG A 594 16.62 26.13 4.71
N ILE A 595 15.57 25.91 3.92
CA ILE A 595 15.64 26.02 2.45
C ILE A 595 16.02 27.44 2.03
N SER A 596 15.48 28.46 2.69
CA SER A 596 15.80 29.87 2.42
C SER A 596 17.22 30.29 2.85
N LYS A 597 17.93 29.47 3.64
CA LYS A 597 19.33 29.71 4.03
C LYS A 597 20.33 28.90 3.19
N GLU A 598 19.87 27.84 2.52
CA GLU A 598 20.67 27.00 1.62
C GLU A 598 20.59 27.46 0.15
N LEU A 599 19.63 28.36 -0.18
CA LEU A 599 19.54 29.16 -1.41
C LEU A 599 20.20 30.54 -1.19
#